data_AF-A0A6C0D1W7-F1
#
_entry.id   AF-A0A6C0D1W7-F1
#
_cell.length_a   1.000
_cell.length_b   1.000
_cell.length_c   1.000
_cell.angle_alpha   90.00
_cell.angle_beta   90.00
_cell.angle_gamma   90.00
#
_symmetry.space_group_name_H-M   'P 1'
#
loop_
_entity.id
_entity.type
_entity.pdbx_description
1 polymer ?
#
loop_
_entity_poly.entity_id
_entity_poly.type
_entity_poly.pdbx_seq_one_letter_code
_entity_poly.pdbx_strand_id
1 'polypeptide(L)'
;MLKQLLIFGTLIALDAIYIGSQYKYLSKMYGGIQKSPLQINFVGAGLCYIALTFLLYYFILSKKGKILDAFLLGVGTYAVYEFTNYATFRNWPLYMVIVDTLWGGVIFALTSKIYYSIYV
;
A
#
# COMPACT_ATOMS: atom_id res chain seq x y z
N MET A 1 15.18 -15.01 3.27
CA MET A 1 14.93 -14.75 1.85
C MET A 1 13.52 -15.18 1.43
N LEU A 2 13.13 -16.45 1.59
CA LEU A 2 11.80 -16.94 1.20
C LEU A 2 10.63 -16.21 1.89
N LYS A 3 10.77 -15.94 3.20
CA LYS A 3 9.80 -15.17 4.00
C LYS A 3 9.56 -13.76 3.45
N GLN A 4 10.63 -13.05 3.09
CA GLN A 4 10.54 -11.70 2.50
C GLN A 4 9.89 -11.72 1.12
N LEU A 5 10.21 -12.71 0.29
CA LEU A 5 9.58 -12.87 -1.02
C LEU A 5 8.08 -13.15 -0.92
N LEU A 6 7.64 -13.95 0.07
CA LEU A 6 6.21 -14.17 0.31
C LEU A 6 5.50 -12.85 0.67
N ILE A 7 6.07 -12.06 1.57
CA ILE A 7 5.50 -10.78 1.99
C ILE A 7 5.38 -9.84 0.78
N PHE A 8 6.49 -9.67 0.05
CA PHE A 8 6.55 -8.82 -1.13
C PHE A 8 5.53 -9.24 -2.19
N GLY A 9 5.46 -10.54 -2.50
CA GLY A 9 4.50 -11.08 -3.47
C GLY A 9 3.04 -10.93 -3.02
N THR A 10 2.77 -11.09 -1.72
CA THR A 10 1.41 -10.94 -1.16
C THR A 10 0.94 -9.50 -1.25
N LEU A 11 1.80 -8.53 -0.90
CA LEU A 11 1.50 -7.11 -1.05
C LEU A 11 1.15 -6.78 -2.50
N ILE A 12 2.01 -7.16 -3.45
CA ILE A 12 1.75 -6.89 -4.88
C ILE A 12 0.46 -7.56 -5.37
N ALA A 13 0.21 -8.81 -4.98
CA ALA A 13 -0.97 -9.53 -5.43
C ALA A 13 -2.26 -8.88 -4.93
N LEU A 14 -2.31 -8.48 -3.65
CA LEU A 14 -3.47 -7.81 -3.07
C LEU A 14 -3.67 -6.42 -3.66
N ASP A 15 -2.60 -5.63 -3.81
CA ASP A 15 -2.68 -4.31 -4.42
C ASP A 15 -3.06 -4.38 -5.90
N ALA A 16 -2.59 -5.35 -6.66
CA ALA A 16 -2.97 -5.51 -8.06
C ALA A 16 -4.48 -5.71 -8.22
N ILE A 17 -5.12 -6.44 -7.31
CA ILE A 17 -6.58 -6.61 -7.28
C ILE A 17 -7.26 -5.27 -6.98
N TYR A 18 -6.80 -4.56 -5.94
CA TYR A 18 -7.37 -3.28 -5.54
C TYR A 18 -7.20 -2.20 -6.62
N ILE A 19 -5.97 -1.98 -7.10
CA ILE A 19 -5.65 -1.04 -8.17
C ILE A 19 -6.41 -1.41 -9.45
N GLY A 20 -6.50 -2.69 -9.80
CA GLY A 20 -7.29 -3.17 -10.92
C GLY A 20 -8.76 -2.78 -10.80
N SER A 21 -9.34 -2.92 -9.61
CA SER A 21 -10.74 -2.52 -9.34
C SER A 21 -10.95 -1.00 -9.42
N GLN A 22 -9.95 -0.20 -9.06
CA GLN A 22 -10.01 1.26 -9.07
C GLN A 22 -9.40 1.89 -10.33
N TYR A 23 -8.89 1.11 -11.29
CA TYR A 23 -8.03 1.59 -12.37
C TYR A 23 -8.66 2.71 -13.19
N LYS A 24 -9.96 2.60 -13.52
CA LYS A 24 -10.69 3.63 -14.26
C LYS A 24 -10.76 4.95 -13.50
N TYR A 25 -10.99 4.89 -12.19
CA TYR A 25 -11.03 6.07 -11.33
C TYR A 25 -9.64 6.69 -11.19
N LEU A 26 -8.63 5.87 -10.87
CA LEU A 26 -7.23 6.28 -10.72
C LEU A 26 -6.70 6.94 -11.99
N SER A 27 -6.92 6.33 -13.15
CA SER A 27 -6.44 6.85 -14.43
C SER A 27 -7.05 8.22 -14.75
N LYS A 28 -8.35 8.40 -14.47
CA LYS A 28 -9.02 9.70 -14.66
C LYS A 28 -8.51 10.75 -13.66
N MET A 29 -8.33 10.37 -12.40
CA MET A 29 -7.83 11.24 -11.34
C MET A 29 -6.43 11.73 -11.66
N TYR A 30 -5.48 10.82 -11.86
CA TYR A 30 -4.10 11.17 -12.19
C TYR A 30 -4.00 11.94 -13.50
N GLY A 31 -4.77 11.56 -14.53
CA GLY A 31 -4.79 12.31 -15.79
C GLY A 31 -5.33 13.74 -15.64
N GLY A 32 -6.31 13.95 -14.76
CA GLY A 32 -6.83 15.28 -14.43
C GLY A 32 -5.81 16.17 -13.72
N ILE A 33 -4.96 15.57 -12.87
CA ILE A 33 -3.90 16.24 -12.11
C ILE A 33 -2.67 16.50 -12.98
N GLN A 34 -2.18 15.48 -13.69
CA GLN A 34 -0.95 15.52 -14.50
C GLN A 34 -1.14 16.22 -15.85
N LYS A 35 -2.39 16.36 -16.32
CA LYS A 35 -2.72 16.84 -17.68
C LYS A 35 -2.12 15.97 -18.80
N SER A 36 -1.81 14.72 -18.48
CA SER A 36 -1.28 13.71 -19.39
C SER A 36 -1.81 12.33 -18.97
N PRO A 37 -1.77 11.31 -19.86
CA PRO A 37 -2.11 9.95 -19.47
C PRO A 37 -1.21 9.45 -18.34
N LEU A 38 -1.78 8.66 -17.41
CA LEU A 38 -1.02 8.04 -16.33
C LEU A 38 0.11 7.18 -16.90
N GLN A 39 1.35 7.50 -16.51
CA GLN A 39 2.53 6.70 -16.80
C GLN A 39 3.14 6.19 -15.50
N ILE A 40 3.29 4.87 -15.39
CA ILE A 40 3.82 4.22 -14.20
C ILE A 40 5.35 4.16 -14.31
N ASN A 41 6.04 4.70 -13.31
CA ASN A 41 7.46 4.48 -13.13
C ASN A 41 7.69 3.18 -12.34
N PHE A 42 8.07 2.11 -13.05
CA PHE A 42 8.28 0.79 -12.44
C PHE A 42 9.43 0.74 -11.43
N VAL A 43 10.44 1.59 -11.56
CA VAL A 43 11.52 1.70 -10.57
C VAL A 43 10.95 2.27 -9.26
N GLY A 44 10.18 3.35 -9.35
CA GLY A 44 9.50 3.93 -8.19
C GLY A 44 8.53 2.96 -7.53
N ALA A 45 7.74 2.23 -8.31
CA ALA A 45 6.85 1.18 -7.80
C ALA A 45 7.63 0.09 -7.06
N GLY A 46 8.73 -0.42 -7.64
CA GLY A 46 9.57 -1.43 -7.00
C GLY A 46 10.17 -0.95 -5.66
N LEU A 47 10.67 0.29 -5.62
CA LEU A 47 11.20 0.89 -4.39
C LEU A 47 10.11 1.03 -3.31
N CYS A 48 8.89 1.38 -3.69
CA CYS A 48 7.75 1.43 -2.78
C CYS A 48 7.50 0.06 -2.13
N TYR A 49 7.36 -1.01 -2.91
CA TYR A 49 7.11 -2.34 -2.35
C TYR A 49 8.29 -2.90 -1.54
N ILE A 50 9.53 -2.53 -1.87
CA ILE A 50 10.69 -2.87 -1.03
C ILE A 50 10.57 -2.19 0.34
N ALA A 51 10.24 -0.90 0.37
CA ALA A 51 10.03 -0.15 1.61
C ALA A 51 8.87 -0.73 2.44
N LEU A 52 7.71 -0.99 1.82
CA LEU A 52 6.55 -1.58 2.49
C LEU A 52 6.89 -2.95 3.09
N THR A 53 7.58 -3.80 2.32
CA THR A 53 8.02 -5.13 2.79
C THR A 53 8.96 -5.00 3.99
N PHE A 54 9.92 -4.08 3.93
CA PHE A 54 10.85 -3.83 5.04
C PHE A 54 10.10 -3.37 6.30
N LEU A 55 9.23 -2.37 6.18
CA LEU A 55 8.46 -1.84 7.31
C LEU A 55 7.62 -2.94 7.98
N LEU A 56 6.84 -3.68 7.19
CA LEU A 56 5.99 -4.73 7.71
C LEU A 56 6.81 -5.86 8.38
N TYR A 57 7.89 -6.29 7.73
CA TYR A 57 8.74 -7.34 8.26
C TYR A 57 9.44 -6.92 9.57
N TYR A 58 10.09 -5.75 9.57
CA TYR A 58 10.90 -5.30 10.69
C TYR A 58 10.05 -4.92 11.91
N PHE A 59 8.95 -4.20 11.71
CA PHE A 59 8.15 -3.71 12.84
C PHE A 59 7.16 -4.76 13.38
N ILE A 60 6.62 -5.63 12.51
CA ILE A 60 5.53 -6.55 12.90
C ILE A 60 5.99 -8.01 12.84
N LEU A 61 6.34 -8.51 11.66
CA LEU A 61 6.41 -9.95 11.42
C LEU A 61 7.60 -10.62 12.12
N SER A 62 8.77 -9.96 12.13
CA SER A 62 9.97 -10.45 12.82
C SER A 62 9.79 -10.55 14.35
N LYS A 63 8.86 -9.77 14.91
CA LYS A 63 8.55 -9.71 16.34
C LYS A 63 7.28 -10.48 16.72
N LYS A 64 6.62 -11.14 15.75
CA LYS A 64 5.29 -11.77 15.93
C LYS A 64 4.27 -10.79 16.54
N GLY A 65 4.26 -9.54 16.07
CA GLY A 65 3.35 -8.48 16.51
C GLY A 65 1.87 -8.79 16.25
N LYS A 66 0.96 -7.99 16.81
CA LYS A 66 -0.48 -8.21 16.61
C LYS A 66 -0.91 -7.75 15.22
N ILE A 67 -1.97 -8.37 14.68
CA ILE A 67 -2.56 -7.95 13.40
C ILE A 67 -3.04 -6.49 13.45
N LEU A 68 -3.53 -6.04 14.62
CA LEU A 68 -3.91 -4.63 14.82
C LEU A 68 -2.71 -3.68 14.67
N ASP A 69 -1.52 -4.07 15.16
CA ASP A 69 -0.32 -3.24 15.02
C ASP A 69 0.09 -3.14 13.55
N ALA A 70 -0.07 -4.22 12.77
CA ALA A 70 0.14 -4.19 11.32
C ALA A 70 -0.87 -3.28 10.61
N PHE A 71 -2.15 -3.35 11.00
CA PHE A 71 -3.19 -2.46 10.46
C PHE A 71 -2.83 -1.00 10.72
N LEU A 72 -2.46 -0.64 11.94
CA LEU A 72 -2.11 0.73 12.29
C LEU A 72 -0.84 1.22 11.57
N LEU A 73 0.17 0.35 11.43
CA LEU A 73 1.37 0.67 10.66
C LEU A 73 1.04 0.94 9.18
N GLY A 74 0.16 0.12 8.60
CA GLY A 74 -0.31 0.29 7.22
C GLY A 74 -1.11 1.58 7.02
N VAL A 75 -2.08 1.85 7.92
CA VAL A 75 -2.85 3.10 7.94
C VAL A 75 -1.89 4.29 8.02
N GLY A 76 -0.95 4.28 8.96
CA GLY A 76 0.00 5.39 9.11
C GLY A 76 0.86 5.61 7.86
N THR A 77 1.33 4.52 7.24
CA THR A 77 2.18 4.59 6.04
C THR A 77 1.42 5.21 4.86
N TYR A 78 0.20 4.75 4.59
CA TYR A 78 -0.61 5.27 3.49
C TYR A 78 -1.17 6.65 3.79
N ALA A 79 -1.51 6.94 5.05
CA ALA A 79 -1.92 8.28 5.48
C ALA A 79 -0.82 9.31 5.19
N VAL A 80 0.45 9.01 5.44
CA VAL A 80 1.55 9.93 5.11
C VAL A 80 1.57 10.25 3.62
N TYR A 81 1.43 9.24 2.76
CA TYR A 81 1.36 9.45 1.31
C TYR A 81 0.13 10.27 0.90
N GLU A 82 -1.06 9.86 1.33
CA GLU A 82 -2.32 10.50 0.98
C GLU A 82 -2.41 11.94 1.51
N PHE A 83 -2.01 12.19 2.76
CA PHE A 83 -2.03 13.53 3.34
C PHE A 83 -0.99 14.45 2.67
N THR A 84 0.18 13.92 2.30
CA THR A 84 1.18 14.69 1.54
C THR A 84 0.63 15.07 0.17
N ASN A 85 -0.02 14.15 -0.54
CA ASN A 85 -0.65 14.44 -1.82
C ASN A 85 -1.83 15.41 -1.69
N TYR A 86 -2.66 15.25 -0.66
CA TYR A 86 -3.77 16.16 -0.38
C TYR A 86 -3.29 17.58 -0.05
N ALA A 87 -2.15 17.72 0.63
CA ALA A 87 -1.55 19.02 0.92
C ALA A 87 -0.89 19.66 -0.31
N THR A 88 -0.41 18.87 -1.27
CA THR A 88 0.41 19.37 -2.40
C THR A 88 -0.35 19.53 -3.71
N PHE A 89 -1.30 18.63 -4.02
CA PHE A 89 -2.08 18.65 -5.24
C PHE A 89 -3.45 19.29 -5.03
N ARG A 90 -3.75 20.34 -5.80
CA ARG A 90 -5.04 21.08 -5.71
C ARG A 90 -6.29 20.23 -5.88
N ASN A 91 -6.21 19.18 -6.70
CA ASN A 91 -7.35 18.35 -7.08
C ASN A 91 -7.20 16.90 -6.57
N TRP A 92 -6.48 16.69 -5.47
CA TRP A 92 -6.43 15.38 -4.83
C TRP A 92 -7.77 15.07 -4.14
N PRO A 93 -8.49 14.02 -4.54
CA PRO A 93 -9.84 13.77 -4.03
C PRO A 93 -9.81 13.19 -2.63
N LEU A 94 -10.59 13.78 -1.71
CA LEU A 94 -10.73 13.29 -0.34
C LEU A 94 -11.21 11.83 -0.26
N TYR A 95 -11.96 11.37 -1.26
CA TYR A 95 -12.33 9.97 -1.40
C TYR A 95 -11.10 9.04 -1.40
N MET A 96 -10.05 9.37 -2.17
CA MET A 96 -8.82 8.55 -2.18
C MET A 96 -8.08 8.64 -0.86
N VAL A 97 -8.04 9.83 -0.25
CA VAL A 97 -7.39 10.01 1.05
C VAL A 97 -7.95 9.03 2.08
N ILE A 98 -9.27 8.86 2.13
CA ILE A 98 -9.91 7.96 3.09
C ILE A 98 -9.72 6.50 2.67
N VAL A 99 -10.03 6.17 1.43
CA VAL A 99 -10.06 4.77 0.96
C VAL A 99 -8.66 4.18 0.93
N ASP A 100 -7.67 4.90 0.39
CA ASP A 100 -6.30 4.40 0.25
C ASP A 100 -5.59 4.31 1.60
N THR A 101 -5.85 5.26 2.51
CA THR A 101 -5.37 5.18 3.89
C THR A 101 -5.88 3.92 4.60
N LEU A 102 -7.19 3.64 4.51
CA LEU A 102 -7.76 2.43 5.11
C LEU A 102 -7.27 1.17 4.43
N TRP A 103 -7.12 1.20 3.10
CA TRP A 103 -6.57 0.08 2.33
C TRP A 103 -5.15 -0.27 2.77
N GLY A 104 -4.30 0.72 3.04
CA GLY A 104 -2.97 0.52 3.61
C GLY A 104 -2.98 -0.32 4.89
N GLY A 105 -3.94 -0.07 5.78
CA GLY A 105 -4.16 -0.90 6.96
C GLY A 105 -4.62 -2.31 6.63
N VAL A 106 -5.62 -2.44 5.76
CA VAL A 106 -6.18 -3.72 5.35
C VAL A 106 -5.10 -4.61 4.73
N ILE A 107 -4.28 -4.08 3.81
CA ILE A 107 -3.28 -4.88 3.12
C ILE A 107 -2.14 -5.34 4.05
N PHE A 108 -1.71 -4.51 5.00
CA PHE A 108 -0.74 -4.91 6.02
C PHE A 108 -1.30 -5.97 6.96
N ALA A 109 -2.56 -5.82 7.39
CA ALA A 109 -3.24 -6.79 8.25
C ALA A 109 -3.43 -8.14 7.55
N LEU A 110 -3.91 -8.15 6.30
CA LEU A 110 -4.10 -9.36 5.51
C LEU A 110 -2.78 -10.06 5.21
N THR A 111 -1.76 -9.32 4.82
CA THR A 111 -0.41 -9.87 4.57
C THR A 111 0.16 -10.51 5.84
N SER A 112 -0.05 -9.88 7.00
CA SER A 112 0.37 -10.44 8.28
C SER A 112 -0.38 -11.72 8.62
N LYS A 113 -1.70 -11.74 8.42
CA LYS A 113 -2.54 -12.92 8.66
C LYS A 113 -2.10 -14.10 7.79
N ILE A 114 -1.86 -13.86 6.51
CA ILE A 114 -1.38 -14.88 5.56
C ILE A 114 0.00 -15.39 6.00
N TYR A 115 0.93 -14.48 6.29
CA TYR A 115 2.27 -14.84 6.76
C TYR A 115 2.24 -15.71 8.02
N TYR A 116 1.41 -15.35 9.00
CA TYR A 116 1.26 -16.12 10.23
C TYR A 116 0.66 -17.50 9.98
N SER A 117 -0.34 -17.63 9.11
CA SER A 117 -0.93 -18.94 8.79
C SER A 117 0.04 -19.95 8.16
N ILE A 118 1.18 -19.49 7.62
CA ILE A 118 2.17 -20.34 6.94
C ILE A 118 3.41 -20.58 7.81
N TYR A 119 3.81 -19.61 8.63
CA TYR A 119 5.11 -19.62 9.32
C TYR A 119 5.06 -19.56 10.85
N VAL A 120 3.87 -19.48 11.45
CA VAL A 120 3.64 -19.46 12.90
C VAL A 120 2.64 -20.55 13.26
#